data_AF-A0A1H5YHK6-F1
#
_entry.id   AF-A0A1H5YHK6-F1
#
_cell.length_a   1.000
_cell.length_b   1.000
_cell.length_c   1.000
_cell.angle_alpha   90.00
_cell.angle_beta   90.00
_cell.angle_gamma   90.00
#
_symmetry.space_group_name_H-M   'P 1'
#
loop_
_entity.id
_entity.type
_entity.pdbx_description
1 polymer ?
#
loop_
_entity_poly.entity_id
_entity_poly.type
_entity_poly.pdbx_seq_one_letter_code
_entity_poly.pdbx_strand_id
1 'polypeptide(L)'
;MTGTAGQKRLPKEFVESNPFPLPPVAEQHRIVAKVDELMALCDQLETQHINATEAHEKLVNHLLGILTQSQSAGDFNANWQRIAAHFHTLFTTEASIDALKQTLLQLAVMGKLVPQDPNDEPASELLKRIQAEKARLVAEGKIKKGKSPLTPLLPRGETGSAPATSINPTTTTLSTPPLSNSTLNPIPNPPFEKGGPGGIQRGISEEEKPFELPQGWVSVALDEISLIGTGATPLRTKPEYFNPGVISWVTSGETSKPYIFETVQCVSPLALKETNLSVYPEGTLIVAMYGQGKTRGQITELMIEAATNQACAAIRLIDPDECHRQYVKLFFEKIYDEIRELAAGGAQPNLNLSKVKETVIPLPPLPEQHRIVTKVDELMTLCDQLKSTITQASQLQKKLADAVVEQAIAS
;
A
#
# COMPACT_ATOMS: atom_id res chain seq x y z
N MET A 1 23.35 0.60 44.03
CA MET A 1 22.49 -0.59 43.85
C MET A 1 22.67 -1.12 42.43
N THR A 2 23.57 -2.08 42.24
CA THR A 2 23.85 -2.68 40.93
C THR A 2 24.44 -4.07 41.16
N GLY A 3 23.74 -5.13 40.74
CA GLY A 3 24.35 -6.46 40.64
C GLY A 3 25.25 -6.54 39.41
N THR A 4 26.11 -7.57 39.34
CA THR A 4 27.06 -7.86 38.24
C THR A 4 26.43 -8.14 36.87
N ALA A 5 25.10 -8.03 36.75
CA ALA A 5 24.33 -8.18 35.51
C ALA A 5 23.31 -7.04 35.31
N GLY A 6 23.61 -5.83 35.79
CA GLY A 6 22.78 -4.62 35.61
C GLY A 6 21.47 -4.57 36.41
N GLN A 7 20.99 -5.70 36.93
CA GLN A 7 19.81 -5.78 37.79
C GLN A 7 19.97 -4.91 39.04
N LYS A 8 19.00 -4.02 39.28
CA LYS A 8 18.76 -3.45 40.61
C LYS A 8 18.32 -4.59 41.54
N ARG A 9 18.96 -4.70 42.71
CA ARG A 9 18.61 -5.67 43.75
C ARG A 9 18.56 -4.94 45.09
N LEU A 10 17.61 -5.32 45.94
CA LEU A 10 17.57 -4.92 47.35
C LEU A 10 18.63 -5.75 48.10
N PRO A 11 19.65 -5.12 48.71
CA PRO A 11 20.61 -5.83 49.57
C PRO A 11 19.93 -6.38 50.82
N LYS A 12 20.46 -7.46 51.41
CA LYS A 12 19.92 -8.02 52.66
C LYS A 12 20.02 -7.00 53.79
N GLU A 13 21.17 -6.33 53.85
CA GLU A 13 21.54 -5.31 54.84
C GLU A 13 20.59 -4.11 54.77
N PHE A 14 20.07 -3.76 53.59
CA PHE A 14 19.09 -2.68 53.41
C PHE A 14 17.73 -3.03 54.04
N VAL A 15 17.30 -4.29 53.93
CA VAL A 15 16.04 -4.74 54.57
C VAL A 15 16.23 -4.88 56.08
N GLU A 16 17.39 -5.35 56.55
CA GLU A 16 17.70 -5.51 57.98
C GLU A 16 17.94 -4.18 58.72
N SER A 17 18.36 -3.11 58.02
CA SER A 17 18.68 -1.80 58.63
C SER A 17 17.61 -0.72 58.44
N ASN A 18 16.55 -0.97 57.66
CA ASN A 18 15.49 0.02 57.40
C ASN A 18 14.24 -0.26 58.26
N PRO A 19 14.07 0.40 59.43
CA PRO A 19 12.90 0.21 60.28
C PRO A 19 11.63 0.70 59.57
N PHE A 20 10.57 -0.11 59.59
CA PHE A 20 9.27 0.26 59.06
C PHE A 20 8.27 0.53 60.20
N PRO A 21 7.34 1.48 60.05
CA PRO A 21 6.31 1.73 61.05
C PRO A 21 5.31 0.56 61.07
N LEU A 22 5.18 -0.09 62.23
CA LEU A 22 4.20 -1.16 62.46
C LEU A 22 3.02 -0.60 63.27
N PRO A 23 1.88 -0.25 62.64
CA PRO A 23 0.70 0.21 63.37
C PRO A 23 0.05 -0.93 64.17
N PRO A 24 -0.83 -0.65 65.15
CA PRO A 24 -1.52 -1.71 65.92
C PRO A 24 -2.31 -2.68 65.03
N VAL A 25 -2.48 -3.93 65.45
CA VAL A 25 -3.16 -4.98 64.64
C VAL A 25 -4.57 -4.57 64.20
N ALA A 26 -5.34 -3.91 65.08
CA ALA A 26 -6.68 -3.40 64.76
C ALA A 26 -6.69 -2.20 63.78
N GLU A 27 -5.53 -1.58 63.53
CA GLU A 27 -5.31 -0.57 62.49
C GLU A 27 -4.82 -1.23 61.20
N GLN A 28 -3.91 -2.21 61.28
CA GLN A 28 -3.47 -3.02 60.13
C GLN A 28 -4.67 -3.63 59.39
N HIS A 29 -5.62 -4.23 60.11
CA HIS A 29 -6.85 -4.78 59.50
C HIS A 29 -7.73 -3.72 58.83
N ARG A 30 -7.77 -2.48 59.36
CA ARG A 30 -8.53 -1.37 58.74
C ARG A 30 -7.83 -0.82 57.50
N ILE A 31 -6.50 -0.74 57.51
CA ILE A 31 -5.69 -0.37 56.34
C ILE A 31 -5.88 -1.39 55.23
N VAL A 32 -5.70 -2.69 55.52
CA VAL A 32 -5.88 -3.78 54.54
C VAL A 32 -7.30 -3.75 53.95
N ALA A 33 -8.34 -3.76 54.79
CA ALA A 33 -9.72 -3.72 54.31
C ALA A 33 -10.03 -2.49 53.44
N LYS A 34 -9.42 -1.33 53.70
CA LYS A 34 -9.61 -0.13 52.87
C LYS A 34 -8.80 -0.15 51.58
N VAL A 35 -7.61 -0.76 51.58
CA VAL A 35 -6.85 -1.02 50.34
C VAL A 35 -7.62 -2.00 49.46
N ASP A 36 -8.14 -3.09 50.01
CA ASP A 36 -8.94 -4.09 49.26
C ASP A 36 -10.20 -3.44 48.66
N GLU A 37 -10.91 -2.60 49.43
CA GLU A 37 -12.08 -1.85 48.95
C GLU A 37 -11.74 -0.90 47.78
N LEU A 38 -10.63 -0.17 47.89
CA LEU A 38 -10.21 0.79 46.86
C LEU A 38 -9.65 0.09 45.61
N MET A 39 -8.92 -1.03 45.76
CA MET A 39 -8.47 -1.83 44.62
C MET A 39 -9.66 -2.44 43.86
N ALA A 40 -10.64 -3.00 44.56
CA ALA A 40 -11.86 -3.51 43.92
C ALA A 40 -12.64 -2.41 43.17
N LEU A 41 -12.63 -1.17 43.67
CA LEU A 41 -13.19 -0.02 42.96
C LEU A 41 -12.39 0.35 41.70
N CYS A 42 -11.05 0.31 41.75
CA CYS A 42 -10.19 0.50 40.58
C CYS A 42 -10.46 -0.56 39.50
N ASP A 43 -10.48 -1.85 39.88
CA ASP A 43 -10.76 -2.97 38.99
C ASP A 43 -12.14 -2.84 38.32
N GLN A 44 -13.15 -2.39 39.10
CA GLN A 44 -14.48 -2.12 38.58
C GLN A 44 -14.49 -0.95 37.56
N LEU A 45 -13.78 0.14 37.85
CA LEU A 45 -13.73 1.32 36.97
C LEU A 45 -12.95 1.03 35.67
N GLU A 46 -11.85 0.28 35.73
CA GLU A 46 -11.13 -0.19 34.54
C GLU A 46 -12.02 -1.11 33.69
N THR A 47 -12.70 -2.06 34.33
CA THR A 47 -13.69 -2.94 33.67
C THR A 47 -14.82 -2.13 33.00
N GLN A 48 -15.35 -1.09 33.65
CA GLN A 48 -16.37 -0.21 33.07
C GLN A 48 -15.82 0.59 31.87
N HIS A 49 -14.59 1.10 31.95
CA HIS A 49 -13.95 1.84 30.86
C HIS A 49 -13.71 0.95 29.62
N ILE A 50 -13.22 -0.27 29.81
CA ILE A 50 -13.01 -1.24 28.72
C ILE A 50 -14.35 -1.57 28.04
N ASN A 51 -15.38 -1.93 28.81
CA ASN A 51 -16.71 -2.25 28.30
C ASN A 51 -17.35 -1.07 27.54
N ALA A 52 -17.21 0.16 28.04
CA ALA A 52 -17.72 1.36 27.37
C ALA A 52 -16.99 1.62 26.04
N THR A 53 -15.66 1.42 26.02
CA THR A 53 -14.83 1.57 24.81
C THR A 53 -15.23 0.55 23.74
N GLU A 54 -15.33 -0.72 24.10
CA GLU A 54 -15.77 -1.79 23.19
C GLU A 54 -17.19 -1.54 22.66
N ALA A 55 -18.12 -1.09 23.51
CA ALA A 55 -19.50 -0.81 23.10
C ALA A 55 -19.57 0.37 22.12
N HIS A 56 -18.77 1.43 22.34
CA HIS A 56 -18.63 2.56 21.43
C HIS A 56 -18.05 2.12 20.08
N GLU A 57 -16.95 1.36 20.06
CA GLU A 57 -16.35 0.84 18.81
C GLU A 57 -17.33 -0.03 18.01
N LYS A 58 -18.02 -0.97 18.69
CA LYS A 58 -19.04 -1.83 18.08
C LYS A 58 -20.20 -1.01 17.48
N LEU A 59 -20.64 0.05 18.16
CA LEU A 59 -21.68 0.96 17.66
C LEU A 59 -21.23 1.74 16.42
N VAL A 60 -20.03 2.33 16.46
CA VAL A 60 -19.45 3.09 15.34
C VAL A 60 -19.31 2.19 14.10
N ASN A 61 -18.67 1.03 14.25
CA ASN A 61 -18.47 0.08 13.15
C ASN A 61 -19.79 -0.45 12.59
N HIS A 62 -20.80 -0.69 13.44
CA HIS A 62 -22.13 -1.11 12.98
C HIS A 62 -22.87 -0.03 12.18
N LEU A 63 -22.84 1.24 12.63
CA LEU A 63 -23.47 2.36 11.93
C LEU A 63 -22.80 2.64 10.57
N LEU A 64 -21.47 2.60 10.52
CA LEU A 64 -20.69 2.75 9.27
C LEU A 64 -20.91 1.57 8.31
N GLY A 65 -21.07 0.35 8.84
CA GLY A 65 -21.47 -0.84 8.07
C GLY A 65 -22.86 -0.68 7.44
N ILE A 66 -23.86 -0.22 8.20
CA ILE A 66 -25.20 0.09 7.69
C ILE A 66 -25.16 1.17 6.60
N LEU A 67 -24.32 2.20 6.76
CA LEU A 67 -24.17 3.27 5.77
C LEU A 67 -23.66 2.74 4.42
N THR A 68 -22.60 1.93 4.42
CA THR A 68 -22.03 1.37 3.18
C THR A 68 -22.97 0.36 2.51
N GLN A 69 -23.62 -0.50 3.31
CA GLN A 69 -24.60 -1.50 2.88
C GLN A 69 -25.97 -0.93 2.48
N SER A 70 -26.19 0.39 2.61
CA SER A 70 -27.46 1.03 2.24
C SER A 70 -27.76 0.86 0.75
N GLN A 71 -28.90 0.23 0.44
CA GLN A 71 -29.29 -0.16 -0.93
C GLN A 71 -29.90 1.00 -1.72
N SER A 72 -30.78 1.81 -1.11
CA SER A 72 -31.35 2.99 -1.76
C SER A 72 -30.68 4.30 -1.32
N ALA A 73 -30.78 5.34 -2.15
CA ALA A 73 -30.37 6.70 -1.78
C ALA A 73 -31.17 7.27 -0.58
N GLY A 74 -32.41 6.81 -0.39
CA GLY A 74 -33.23 7.17 0.77
C GLY A 74 -32.68 6.60 2.07
N ASP A 75 -32.35 5.30 2.08
CA ASP A 75 -31.73 4.63 3.23
C ASP A 75 -30.36 5.24 3.54
N PHE A 76 -29.53 5.44 2.50
CA PHE A 76 -28.21 6.05 2.64
C PHE A 76 -28.29 7.43 3.29
N ASN A 77 -29.18 8.32 2.79
CA ASN A 77 -29.37 9.63 3.39
C ASN A 77 -29.93 9.56 4.83
N ALA A 78 -30.88 8.67 5.12
CA ALA A 78 -31.42 8.51 6.48
C ALA A 78 -30.36 7.99 7.48
N ASN A 79 -29.49 7.06 7.03
CA ASN A 79 -28.41 6.52 7.83
C ASN A 79 -27.27 7.56 8.01
N TRP A 80 -26.95 8.33 6.97
CA TRP A 80 -26.03 9.46 7.05
C TRP A 80 -26.53 10.54 8.02
N GLN A 81 -27.80 10.93 7.93
CA GLN A 81 -28.42 11.90 8.85
C GLN A 81 -28.35 11.43 10.32
N ARG A 82 -28.53 10.14 10.59
CA ARG A 82 -28.37 9.57 11.94
C ARG A 82 -26.94 9.66 12.44
N ILE A 83 -25.95 9.39 11.59
CA ILE A 83 -24.52 9.50 11.93
C ILE A 83 -24.14 10.97 12.15
N ALA A 84 -24.56 11.88 11.26
CA ALA A 84 -24.30 13.31 11.37
C ALA A 84 -24.92 13.94 12.63
N ALA A 85 -26.15 13.56 13.00
CA ALA A 85 -26.82 14.03 14.21
C ALA A 85 -26.11 13.62 15.52
N HIS A 86 -25.28 12.58 15.47
CA HIS A 86 -24.51 12.08 16.62
C HIS A 86 -22.99 12.15 16.41
N PHE A 87 -22.52 12.94 15.43
CA PHE A 87 -21.12 12.99 15.01
C PHE A 87 -20.15 13.25 16.18
N HIS A 88 -20.47 14.23 17.03
CA HIS A 88 -19.68 14.58 18.23
C HIS A 88 -19.69 13.52 19.35
N THR A 89 -20.50 12.47 19.24
CA THR A 89 -20.57 11.34 20.18
C THR A 89 -19.97 10.06 19.58
N LEU A 90 -20.01 9.93 18.25
CA LEU A 90 -19.48 8.79 17.51
C LEU A 90 -17.99 8.93 17.18
N PHE A 91 -17.49 10.15 16.93
CA PHE A 91 -16.12 10.38 16.44
C PHE A 91 -15.24 11.09 17.47
N THR A 92 -15.08 10.44 18.62
CA THR A 92 -14.36 10.98 19.80
C THR A 92 -13.04 10.28 20.10
N THR A 93 -12.72 9.19 19.38
CA THR A 93 -11.52 8.36 19.58
C THR A 93 -10.70 8.24 18.30
N GLU A 94 -9.38 8.03 18.40
CA GLU A 94 -8.52 7.85 17.22
C GLU A 94 -8.98 6.67 16.33
N ALA A 95 -9.46 5.57 16.93
CA ALA A 95 -10.01 4.42 16.23
C ALA A 95 -11.31 4.77 15.47
N SER A 96 -12.22 5.55 16.08
CA SER A 96 -13.46 5.99 15.40
C SER A 96 -13.18 6.88 14.18
N ILE A 97 -12.12 7.70 14.22
CA ILE A 97 -11.69 8.52 13.08
C ILE A 97 -11.08 7.64 11.98
N ASP A 98 -10.25 6.64 12.33
CA ASP A 98 -9.69 5.71 11.34
C ASP A 98 -10.77 4.86 10.66
N ALA A 99 -11.81 4.43 11.41
CA ALA A 99 -12.99 3.76 10.86
C ALA A 99 -13.81 4.67 9.92
N LEU A 100 -13.95 5.95 10.27
CA LEU A 100 -14.56 6.95 9.38
C LEU A 100 -13.75 7.12 8.08
N LYS A 101 -12.41 7.25 8.17
CA LYS A 101 -11.52 7.34 7.00
C LYS A 101 -11.70 6.14 6.05
N GLN A 102 -11.69 4.92 6.58
CA GLN A 102 -11.92 3.72 5.77
C GLN A 102 -13.32 3.68 5.15
N THR A 103 -14.34 4.19 5.87
CA THR A 103 -15.69 4.32 5.32
C THR A 103 -15.76 5.33 4.18
N LEU A 104 -15.05 6.46 4.28
CA LEU A 104 -14.98 7.45 3.20
C LEU A 104 -14.31 6.88 1.95
N LEU A 105 -13.22 6.12 2.09
CA LEU A 105 -12.59 5.39 0.99
C LEU A 105 -13.54 4.35 0.37
N GLN A 106 -14.26 3.59 1.19
CA GLN A 106 -15.27 2.63 0.71
C GLN A 106 -16.42 3.31 -0.05
N LEU A 107 -16.88 4.49 0.39
CA LEU A 107 -17.92 5.26 -0.31
C LEU A 107 -17.43 5.93 -1.60
N ALA A 108 -16.15 6.33 -1.64
CA ALA A 108 -15.49 6.84 -2.84
C ALA A 108 -15.47 5.78 -3.96
N VAL A 109 -14.95 4.58 -3.69
CA VAL A 109 -14.83 3.51 -4.69
C VAL A 109 -16.17 2.85 -5.07
N MET A 110 -17.26 3.20 -4.38
CA MET A 110 -18.65 2.81 -4.71
C MET A 110 -19.42 3.88 -5.50
N GLY A 111 -18.83 5.06 -5.75
CA GLY A 111 -19.54 6.19 -6.37
C GLY A 111 -20.69 6.75 -5.51
N LYS A 112 -20.59 6.60 -4.18
CA LYS A 112 -21.57 7.09 -3.19
C LYS A 112 -21.12 8.37 -2.46
N LEU A 113 -19.85 8.78 -2.61
CA LEU A 113 -19.29 9.95 -1.90
C LEU A 113 -19.58 11.30 -2.56
N VAL A 114 -19.73 11.34 -3.89
CA VAL A 114 -19.93 12.57 -4.67
C VAL A 114 -21.12 12.43 -5.62
N PRO A 115 -21.72 13.53 -6.11
CA PRO A 115 -22.72 13.47 -7.17
C PRO A 115 -22.14 12.91 -8.49
N GLN A 116 -22.87 11.97 -9.07
CA GLN A 116 -22.68 11.49 -10.44
C GLN A 116 -23.34 12.49 -11.41
N ASP A 117 -22.69 12.77 -12.54
CA ASP A 117 -23.27 13.60 -13.60
C ASP A 117 -23.53 12.71 -14.84
N PRO A 118 -24.80 12.51 -15.26
CA PRO A 118 -25.13 11.73 -16.46
C PRO A 118 -24.57 12.29 -17.78
N ASN A 119 -24.01 13.51 -17.77
CA ASN A 119 -23.37 14.14 -18.91
C ASN A 119 -21.84 13.93 -18.95
N ASP A 120 -21.24 13.35 -17.90
CA ASP A 120 -19.81 13.02 -17.90
C ASP A 120 -19.49 11.99 -19.00
N GLU A 121 -18.31 12.13 -19.62
CA GLU A 121 -17.83 11.14 -20.58
C GLU A 121 -17.55 9.80 -19.86
N PRO A 122 -18.20 8.69 -20.25
CA PRO A 122 -18.10 7.43 -19.53
C PRO A 122 -16.68 6.87 -19.54
N ALA A 123 -16.34 6.13 -18.49
CA ALA A 123 -15.02 5.53 -18.28
C ALA A 123 -14.56 4.61 -19.44
N SER A 124 -15.50 4.12 -20.26
CA SER A 124 -15.22 3.40 -21.50
C SER A 124 -14.39 4.20 -22.51
N GLU A 125 -14.55 5.52 -22.59
CA GLU A 125 -13.80 6.35 -23.55
C GLU A 125 -12.38 6.64 -23.03
N LEU A 126 -12.23 6.87 -21.72
CA LEU A 126 -10.92 6.90 -21.06
C LEU A 126 -10.17 5.57 -21.29
N LEU A 127 -10.83 4.43 -21.08
CA LEU A 127 -10.23 3.12 -21.29
C LEU A 127 -9.83 2.90 -22.76
N LYS A 128 -10.64 3.31 -23.73
CA LYS A 128 -10.28 3.27 -25.17
C LYS A 128 -9.04 4.11 -25.48
N ARG A 129 -8.92 5.33 -24.93
CA ARG A 129 -7.72 6.18 -25.08
C ARG A 129 -6.48 5.48 -24.53
N ILE A 130 -6.58 4.94 -23.32
CA ILE A 130 -5.49 4.23 -22.66
C ILE A 130 -5.08 2.97 -23.45
N GLN A 131 -6.03 2.16 -23.91
CA GLN A 131 -5.75 0.98 -24.73
C GLN A 131 -5.09 1.36 -26.07
N ALA A 132 -5.52 2.46 -26.71
CA ALA A 132 -4.90 2.98 -27.93
C ALA A 132 -3.46 3.46 -27.70
N GLU A 133 -3.20 4.18 -26.61
CA GLU A 133 -1.84 4.62 -26.24
C GLU A 133 -0.95 3.42 -25.87
N LYS A 134 -1.46 2.44 -25.11
CA LYS A 134 -0.75 1.18 -24.82
C LYS A 134 -0.36 0.45 -26.11
N ALA A 135 -1.26 0.41 -27.10
CA ALA A 135 -1.00 -0.18 -28.41
C ALA A 135 0.06 0.63 -29.20
N ARG A 136 -0.01 1.96 -29.18
CA ARG A 136 1.00 2.84 -29.81
C ARG A 136 2.39 2.62 -29.21
N LEU A 137 2.52 2.63 -27.89
CA LEU A 137 3.79 2.44 -27.19
C LEU A 137 4.38 1.03 -27.42
N VAL A 138 3.55 0.00 -27.61
CA VAL A 138 4.00 -1.34 -28.05
C VAL A 138 4.46 -1.31 -29.52
N ALA A 139 3.76 -0.62 -30.41
CA ALA A 139 4.13 -0.50 -31.83
C ALA A 139 5.42 0.31 -32.04
N GLU A 140 5.64 1.36 -31.23
CA GLU A 140 6.89 2.14 -31.18
C GLU A 140 8.07 1.38 -30.54
N GLY A 141 7.87 0.13 -30.09
CA GLY A 141 8.89 -0.67 -29.42
C GLY A 141 9.24 -0.20 -28.00
N LYS A 142 8.59 0.86 -27.51
CA LYS A 142 8.75 1.42 -26.15
C LYS A 142 8.16 0.53 -25.05
N ILE A 143 7.50 -0.58 -25.40
CA ILE A 143 7.05 -1.64 -24.48
C ILE A 143 7.20 -3.00 -25.17
N LYS A 144 7.68 -4.02 -24.46
CA LYS A 144 7.72 -5.40 -24.98
C LYS A 144 6.33 -6.03 -24.88
N LYS A 145 5.84 -6.59 -25.99
CA LYS A 145 4.52 -7.24 -26.06
C LYS A 145 4.46 -8.42 -25.07
N GLY A 146 3.64 -8.28 -24.02
CA GLY A 146 3.41 -9.31 -22.99
C GLY A 146 4.34 -9.33 -21.78
N LYS A 147 5.34 -8.43 -21.66
CA LYS A 147 6.16 -8.27 -20.43
C LYS A 147 6.66 -6.83 -20.27
N SER A 148 6.57 -6.29 -19.06
CA SER A 148 7.10 -4.97 -18.67
C SER A 148 8.11 -5.10 -17.51
N PRO A 149 9.06 -4.15 -17.32
CA PRO A 149 9.24 -2.89 -18.04
C PRO A 149 10.57 -2.86 -18.85
N LEU A 150 11.24 -1.70 -18.94
CA LEU A 150 12.36 -1.42 -19.86
C LEU A 150 13.56 -0.76 -19.18
N THR A 151 14.70 -0.85 -19.86
CA THR A 151 15.94 -0.12 -19.56
C THR A 151 15.84 1.35 -20.04
N PRO A 152 16.39 2.33 -19.32
CA PRO A 152 16.42 3.73 -19.76
C PRO A 152 17.24 3.96 -21.05
N LEU A 153 16.84 4.96 -21.84
CA LEU A 153 17.63 5.52 -22.94
C LEU A 153 18.26 6.85 -22.49
N LEU A 154 19.57 6.85 -22.27
CA LEU A 154 20.35 8.10 -22.16
C LEU A 154 20.63 8.67 -23.57
N PRO A 155 20.70 10.00 -23.73
CA PRO A 155 20.96 10.63 -25.01
C PRO A 155 22.36 10.26 -25.54
N ARG A 156 22.46 10.00 -26.85
CA ARG A 156 23.76 9.87 -27.52
C ARG A 156 24.40 11.25 -27.63
N GLY A 157 25.51 11.46 -26.93
CA GLY A 157 26.39 12.59 -27.20
C GLY A 157 27.06 12.44 -28.57
N GLU A 158 26.97 13.46 -29.41
CA GLU A 158 27.72 13.54 -30.66
C GLU A 158 29.13 14.06 -30.40
N THR A 159 30.15 13.27 -30.79
CA THR A 159 31.47 13.79 -31.17
C THR A 159 31.91 13.03 -32.41
N GLY A 160 32.40 13.74 -33.43
CA GLY A 160 32.57 13.19 -34.78
C GLY A 160 34.02 13.06 -35.25
N SER A 161 34.16 12.51 -36.46
CA SER A 161 35.32 12.64 -37.36
C SER A 161 36.65 11.94 -36.97
N ALA A 162 37.42 11.34 -37.88
CA ALA A 162 37.16 10.93 -39.28
C ALA A 162 38.12 9.74 -39.66
N PRO A 163 38.59 9.49 -40.91
CA PRO A 163 38.47 8.14 -41.47
C PRO A 163 39.78 7.46 -41.93
N ALA A 164 39.70 6.17 -42.31
CA ALA A 164 40.73 5.50 -43.10
C ALA A 164 40.14 4.44 -44.07
N THR A 165 40.54 4.56 -45.35
CA THR A 165 40.54 3.54 -46.41
C THR A 165 41.34 2.27 -46.00
N SER A 166 41.24 1.08 -46.62
CA SER A 166 41.03 0.76 -48.05
C SER A 166 40.74 -0.75 -48.33
N ILE A 167 40.56 -1.09 -49.63
CA ILE A 167 40.75 -2.38 -50.35
C ILE A 167 40.12 -3.73 -49.91
N ASN A 168 39.25 -4.25 -50.79
CA ASN A 168 39.04 -5.67 -51.17
C ASN A 168 40.06 -6.08 -52.29
N PRO A 169 40.11 -7.31 -52.86
CA PRO A 169 39.28 -8.53 -52.71
C PRO A 169 40.12 -9.81 -52.40
N THR A 170 39.63 -11.07 -52.49
CA THR A 170 39.60 -11.89 -53.74
C THR A 170 38.92 -13.27 -53.56
N THR A 171 38.21 -13.69 -54.60
CA THR A 171 37.64 -15.00 -55.04
C THR A 171 38.37 -16.32 -54.65
N THR A 172 37.66 -17.47 -54.56
CA THR A 172 37.86 -18.72 -55.41
C THR A 172 37.26 -20.06 -54.86
N THR A 173 36.05 -20.40 -55.33
CA THR A 173 35.51 -21.73 -55.81
C THR A 173 35.65 -23.11 -55.11
N LEU A 174 34.57 -23.91 -55.27
CA LEU A 174 34.48 -25.37 -55.60
C LEU A 174 34.78 -26.49 -54.57
N SER A 175 33.77 -27.32 -54.24
CA SER A 175 33.65 -28.77 -54.61
C SER A 175 32.54 -29.54 -53.85
N THR A 176 31.99 -30.63 -54.43
CA THR A 176 30.96 -31.53 -53.85
C THR A 176 30.93 -32.90 -54.57
N PRO A 177 30.31 -33.99 -54.03
CA PRO A 177 30.01 -34.35 -52.63
C PRO A 177 30.88 -35.59 -52.20
N PRO A 178 30.51 -36.91 -52.17
CA PRO A 178 29.23 -37.65 -52.19
C PRO A 178 28.99 -38.69 -51.04
N LEU A 179 27.75 -39.17 -50.95
CA LEU A 179 27.26 -40.51 -50.49
C LEU A 179 27.85 -41.24 -49.24
N SER A 180 26.98 -41.49 -48.25
CA SER A 180 26.59 -42.86 -47.82
C SER A 180 25.38 -42.84 -46.87
N ASN A 181 24.61 -43.94 -46.84
CA ASN A 181 23.44 -44.13 -45.96
C ASN A 181 23.76 -45.09 -44.81
N SER A 182 23.20 -44.85 -43.62
CA SER A 182 22.81 -45.92 -42.69
C SER A 182 21.58 -45.51 -41.87
N THR A 183 20.83 -46.49 -41.38
CA THR A 183 19.45 -46.33 -40.89
C THR A 183 19.38 -46.41 -39.36
N LEU A 184 18.56 -45.57 -38.73
CA LEU A 184 17.89 -45.88 -37.45
C LEU A 184 16.59 -45.09 -37.32
N ASN A 185 15.54 -45.71 -36.76
CA ASN A 185 14.19 -45.14 -36.68
C ASN A 185 14.00 -44.23 -35.45
N PRO A 186 13.10 -43.22 -35.52
CA PRO A 186 12.89 -42.26 -34.44
C PRO A 186 12.01 -42.80 -33.31
N ILE A 187 12.30 -42.34 -32.08
CA ILE A 187 11.43 -42.48 -30.90
C ILE A 187 10.38 -41.36 -30.94
N PRO A 188 9.09 -41.62 -30.67
CA PRO A 188 8.05 -40.59 -30.73
C PRO A 188 8.11 -39.63 -29.54
N ASN A 189 8.20 -38.32 -29.82
CA ASN A 189 7.89 -37.29 -28.83
C ASN A 189 6.36 -37.08 -28.72
N PRO A 190 5.83 -36.77 -27.52
CA PRO A 190 4.43 -36.38 -27.36
C PRO A 190 4.12 -35.06 -28.08
N PRO A 191 2.84 -34.80 -28.43
CA PRO A 191 2.48 -33.69 -29.30
C PRO A 191 2.66 -32.33 -28.62
N PHE A 192 3.40 -31.44 -29.29
CA PHE A 192 3.29 -30.00 -29.06
C PHE A 192 1.95 -29.52 -29.61
N GLU A 193 1.04 -29.05 -28.76
CA GLU A 193 -0.12 -28.29 -29.22
C GLU A 193 0.32 -26.97 -29.85
N LYS A 194 -0.27 -26.63 -31.00
CA LYS A 194 0.06 -25.42 -31.75
C LYS A 194 -0.66 -24.23 -31.13
N GLY A 195 0.07 -23.17 -30.82
CA GLY A 195 -0.52 -21.91 -30.36
C GLY A 195 -1.46 -21.32 -31.41
N GLY A 196 -2.72 -21.11 -31.03
CA GLY A 196 -3.70 -20.37 -31.83
C GLY A 196 -3.61 -18.86 -31.60
N PRO A 197 -3.84 -18.01 -32.61
CA PRO A 197 -3.92 -16.57 -32.44
C PRO A 197 -5.31 -16.17 -31.93
N GLY A 198 -5.39 -15.68 -30.70
CA GLY A 198 -6.63 -15.15 -30.12
C GLY A 198 -6.36 -14.20 -28.96
N GLY A 199 -6.88 -12.98 -29.04
CA GLY A 199 -6.92 -12.08 -27.89
C GLY A 199 -8.03 -12.53 -26.94
N ILE A 200 -7.67 -12.94 -25.72
CA ILE A 200 -8.66 -13.35 -24.73
C ILE A 200 -9.28 -12.09 -24.11
N GLN A 201 -10.38 -11.61 -24.69
CA GLN A 201 -11.36 -10.83 -23.94
C GLN A 201 -11.99 -11.77 -22.91
N ARG A 202 -11.41 -11.83 -21.71
CA ARG A 202 -12.01 -12.54 -20.58
C ARG A 202 -13.04 -11.60 -19.97
N GLY A 203 -14.30 -11.77 -20.35
CA GLY A 203 -15.40 -11.12 -19.65
C GLY A 203 -15.36 -11.53 -18.18
N ILE A 204 -15.37 -10.56 -17.28
CA ILE A 204 -15.42 -10.79 -15.83
C ILE A 204 -16.75 -11.49 -15.53
N SER A 205 -16.69 -12.61 -14.81
CA SER A 205 -17.88 -13.34 -14.37
C SER A 205 -18.71 -12.49 -13.41
N GLU A 206 -20.04 -12.50 -13.56
CA GLU A 206 -20.96 -11.75 -12.69
C GLU A 206 -20.74 -12.05 -11.19
N GLU A 207 -20.31 -13.28 -10.88
CA GLU A 207 -20.03 -13.80 -9.54
C GLU A 207 -18.82 -13.13 -8.83
N GLU A 208 -18.00 -12.34 -9.53
CA GLU A 208 -16.83 -11.65 -8.96
C GLU A 208 -17.08 -10.16 -8.63
N LYS A 209 -18.31 -9.65 -8.79
CA LYS A 209 -18.65 -8.24 -8.52
C LYS A 209 -19.21 -8.04 -7.10
N PRO A 210 -18.49 -7.35 -6.18
CA PRO A 210 -18.97 -7.15 -4.81
C PRO A 210 -20.10 -6.09 -4.67
N PHE A 211 -20.37 -5.30 -5.71
CA PHE A 211 -21.50 -4.36 -5.79
C PHE A 211 -21.81 -4.01 -7.25
N GLU A 212 -23.03 -3.53 -7.52
CA GLU A 212 -23.41 -2.96 -8.81
C GLU A 212 -22.68 -1.62 -9.05
N LEU A 213 -22.05 -1.45 -10.21
CA LEU A 213 -21.35 -0.20 -10.53
C LEU A 213 -22.33 0.93 -10.87
N PRO A 214 -21.98 2.19 -10.55
CA PRO A 214 -22.72 3.36 -11.02
C PRO A 214 -22.77 3.49 -12.55
N GLN A 215 -23.70 4.32 -13.04
CA GLN A 215 -23.79 4.61 -14.48
C GLN A 215 -22.50 5.29 -14.99
N GLY A 216 -21.99 4.82 -16.13
CA GLY A 216 -20.78 5.37 -16.76
C GLY A 216 -19.45 4.82 -16.20
N TRP A 217 -19.48 4.03 -15.13
CA TRP A 217 -18.30 3.35 -14.59
C TRP A 217 -18.02 2.02 -15.33
N VAL A 218 -16.77 1.53 -15.26
CA VAL A 218 -16.39 0.21 -15.79
C VAL A 218 -15.49 -0.56 -14.81
N SER A 219 -15.62 -1.88 -14.74
CA SER A 219 -14.61 -2.75 -14.14
C SER A 219 -13.45 -2.93 -15.11
N VAL A 220 -12.20 -2.73 -14.66
CA VAL A 220 -11.00 -2.89 -15.49
C VAL A 220 -9.86 -3.54 -14.69
N ALA A 221 -9.08 -4.43 -15.30
CA ALA A 221 -7.90 -4.99 -14.64
C ALA A 221 -6.74 -3.98 -14.69
N LEU A 222 -6.01 -3.81 -13.58
CA LEU A 222 -4.97 -2.78 -13.46
C LEU A 222 -3.90 -2.86 -14.56
N ASP A 223 -3.51 -4.05 -15.05
CA ASP A 223 -2.56 -4.12 -16.17
C ASP A 223 -3.12 -3.41 -17.41
N GLU A 224 -4.41 -3.46 -17.72
CA GLU A 224 -4.97 -2.80 -18.92
C GLU A 224 -4.66 -1.30 -18.96
N ILE A 225 -4.76 -0.62 -17.81
CA ILE A 225 -4.55 0.82 -17.69
C ILE A 225 -3.11 1.24 -17.35
N SER A 226 -2.21 0.27 -17.12
CA SER A 226 -0.88 0.54 -16.57
C SER A 226 0.24 -0.33 -17.16
N LEU A 227 1.47 -0.02 -16.74
CA LEU A 227 2.70 -0.71 -17.13
C LEU A 227 3.40 -1.18 -15.86
N ILE A 228 2.93 -2.31 -15.32
CA ILE A 228 3.42 -2.83 -14.04
C ILE A 228 4.71 -3.64 -14.21
N GLY A 229 5.75 -3.24 -13.48
CA GLY A 229 7.06 -3.89 -13.41
C GLY A 229 7.48 -4.23 -11.97
N THR A 230 8.71 -4.74 -11.85
CA THR A 230 9.38 -5.01 -10.56
C THR A 230 10.83 -4.53 -10.63
N GLY A 231 11.45 -4.34 -9.47
CA GLY A 231 12.84 -3.93 -9.36
C GLY A 231 13.84 -5.09 -9.34
N ALA A 232 15.06 -4.79 -8.89
CA ALA A 232 16.11 -5.77 -8.63
C ALA A 232 16.95 -5.38 -7.40
N THR A 233 17.56 -6.38 -6.75
CA THR A 233 18.55 -6.15 -5.69
C THR A 233 19.95 -6.44 -6.22
N PRO A 234 20.82 -5.43 -6.41
CA PRO A 234 22.23 -5.65 -6.70
C PRO A 234 22.90 -6.42 -5.55
N LEU A 235 23.96 -7.17 -5.85
CA LEU A 235 24.69 -7.93 -4.83
C LEU A 235 25.26 -6.96 -3.77
N ARG A 236 24.72 -7.00 -2.54
CA ARG A 236 25.19 -6.19 -1.39
C ARG A 236 26.66 -6.47 -1.00
N THR A 237 27.25 -7.56 -1.50
CA THR A 237 28.66 -7.92 -1.37
C THR A 237 29.60 -7.23 -2.38
N LYS A 238 29.07 -6.45 -3.34
CA LYS A 238 29.84 -5.67 -4.33
C LYS A 238 29.61 -4.16 -4.10
N PRO A 239 30.45 -3.48 -3.30
CA PRO A 239 30.22 -2.09 -2.87
C PRO A 239 30.11 -1.09 -4.03
N GLU A 240 30.72 -1.39 -5.18
CA GLU A 240 30.69 -0.59 -6.42
C GLU A 240 29.28 -0.46 -7.00
N TYR A 241 28.32 -1.27 -6.57
CA TYR A 241 26.90 -1.12 -6.90
C TYR A 241 26.16 -0.09 -6.04
N PHE A 242 26.77 0.41 -4.96
CA PHE A 242 26.18 1.36 -4.01
C PHE A 242 27.06 2.61 -3.79
N ASN A 243 28.30 2.62 -4.28
CA ASN A 243 29.24 3.73 -4.16
C ASN A 243 29.93 4.02 -5.51
N PRO A 244 29.85 5.26 -6.06
CA PRO A 244 28.99 6.35 -5.61
C PRO A 244 27.51 6.01 -5.84
N GLY A 245 26.68 6.23 -4.82
CA GLY A 245 25.23 6.13 -4.94
C GLY A 245 24.69 7.38 -5.62
N VAL A 246 24.06 7.23 -6.78
CA VAL A 246 23.59 8.36 -7.62
C VAL A 246 22.11 8.22 -7.98
N ILE A 247 21.64 6.99 -8.16
CA ILE A 247 20.25 6.69 -8.53
C ILE A 247 19.52 6.25 -7.25
N SER A 248 18.46 6.94 -6.88
CA SER A 248 17.60 6.60 -5.74
C SER A 248 17.08 5.17 -5.85
N TRP A 249 17.10 4.38 -4.77
CA TRP A 249 16.73 2.97 -4.78
C TRP A 249 15.75 2.59 -3.66
N VAL A 250 14.47 2.54 -4.01
CA VAL A 250 13.34 2.27 -3.11
C VAL A 250 13.24 0.79 -2.76
N THR A 251 13.13 0.52 -1.47
CA THR A 251 12.76 -0.78 -0.91
C THR A 251 11.33 -0.79 -0.41
N SER A 252 10.71 -1.97 -0.26
CA SER A 252 9.35 -2.07 0.28
C SER A 252 9.20 -1.53 1.71
N GLY A 253 10.28 -1.32 2.48
CA GLY A 253 10.20 -0.67 3.80
C GLY A 253 9.83 0.82 3.73
N GLU A 254 10.08 1.47 2.59
CA GLU A 254 9.87 2.91 2.39
C GLU A 254 8.44 3.26 1.93
N THR A 255 7.62 2.26 1.57
CA THR A 255 6.20 2.46 1.16
C THR A 255 5.25 2.80 2.31
N SER A 256 5.78 3.09 3.50
CA SER A 256 5.01 3.48 4.68
C SER A 256 4.65 4.97 4.74
N LYS A 257 5.24 5.78 3.86
CA LYS A 257 4.87 7.19 3.61
C LYS A 257 3.95 7.28 2.37
N PRO A 258 3.00 8.22 2.28
CA PRO A 258 2.16 8.39 1.08
C PRO A 258 2.92 8.90 -0.16
N TYR A 259 4.11 9.48 0.04
CA TYR A 259 4.99 10.04 -0.99
C TYR A 259 6.46 9.76 -0.67
N ILE A 260 7.27 9.49 -1.69
CA ILE A 260 8.74 9.34 -1.60
C ILE A 260 9.40 10.52 -2.33
N PHE A 261 10.00 11.44 -1.57
CA PHE A 261 10.84 12.55 -2.07
C PHE A 261 12.34 12.25 -1.99
N GLU A 262 12.74 11.24 -1.23
CA GLU A 262 14.12 10.84 -0.95
C GLU A 262 14.16 9.34 -0.58
N THR A 263 15.29 8.66 -0.80
CA THR A 263 15.47 7.24 -0.47
C THR A 263 16.61 7.01 0.52
N VAL A 264 16.45 6.04 1.41
CA VAL A 264 17.47 5.67 2.42
C VAL A 264 18.72 5.06 1.76
N GLN A 265 18.57 4.50 0.57
CA GLN A 265 19.66 3.89 -0.20
C GLN A 265 19.67 4.41 -1.64
N CYS A 266 20.87 4.57 -2.22
CA CYS A 266 21.07 4.82 -3.64
C CYS A 266 21.95 3.72 -4.24
N VAL A 267 21.80 3.49 -5.54
CA VAL A 267 22.65 2.59 -6.34
C VAL A 267 23.50 3.39 -7.32
N SER A 268 24.59 2.78 -7.77
CA SER A 268 25.51 3.42 -8.71
C SER A 268 25.07 3.22 -10.17
N PRO A 269 25.57 4.05 -11.12
CA PRO A 269 25.37 3.81 -12.55
C PRO A 269 25.93 2.46 -13.03
N LEU A 270 26.93 1.90 -12.32
CA LEU A 270 27.45 0.55 -12.60
C LEU A 270 26.40 -0.53 -12.27
N ALA A 271 25.65 -0.37 -11.18
CA ALA A 271 24.59 -1.30 -10.82
C ALA A 271 23.48 -1.33 -11.88
N LEU A 272 23.09 -0.16 -12.41
CA LEU A 272 22.10 -0.05 -13.50
C LEU A 272 22.60 -0.70 -14.80
N LYS A 273 23.91 -0.67 -15.07
CA LYS A 273 24.53 -1.27 -16.26
C LYS A 273 24.70 -2.78 -16.16
N GLU A 274 25.01 -3.30 -14.96
CA GLU A 274 25.41 -4.70 -14.75
C GLU A 274 24.33 -5.57 -14.07
N THR A 275 23.13 -5.03 -13.84
CA THR A 275 22.01 -5.77 -13.23
C THR A 275 20.68 -5.44 -13.92
N ASN A 276 19.64 -6.23 -13.65
CA ASN A 276 18.28 -6.00 -14.17
C ASN A 276 17.51 -4.90 -13.41
N LEU A 277 18.20 -3.87 -12.88
CA LEU A 277 17.53 -2.71 -12.29
C LEU A 277 16.67 -2.01 -13.34
N SER A 278 15.43 -1.73 -12.96
CA SER A 278 14.51 -0.87 -13.71
C SER A 278 14.35 0.44 -12.95
N VAL A 279 14.46 1.55 -13.67
CA VAL A 279 14.28 2.91 -13.14
C VAL A 279 12.89 3.39 -13.55
N TYR A 280 12.18 4.01 -12.62
CA TYR A 280 10.80 4.46 -12.76
C TYR A 280 10.72 5.97 -12.54
N PRO A 281 9.98 6.70 -13.39
CA PRO A 281 9.86 8.15 -13.26
C PRO A 281 8.99 8.55 -12.06
N GLU A 282 9.04 9.84 -11.73
CA GLU A 282 8.05 10.53 -10.92
C GLU A 282 6.61 10.21 -11.38
N GLY A 283 5.66 10.16 -10.45
CA GLY A 283 4.28 9.72 -10.71
C GLY A 283 4.13 8.21 -10.91
N THR A 284 5.16 7.39 -10.60
CA THR A 284 4.98 5.94 -10.51
C THR A 284 4.47 5.57 -9.11
N LEU A 285 3.39 4.77 -9.05
CA LEU A 285 2.86 4.23 -7.81
C LEU A 285 3.60 2.94 -7.43
N ILE A 286 3.99 2.77 -6.17
CA ILE A 286 4.78 1.63 -5.69
C ILE A 286 4.00 0.86 -4.62
N VAL A 287 3.70 -0.41 -4.89
CA VAL A 287 3.01 -1.32 -3.94
C VAL A 287 4.00 -2.34 -3.38
N ALA A 288 4.06 -2.48 -2.06
CA ALA A 288 4.89 -3.45 -1.36
C ALA A 288 4.29 -4.87 -1.42
N MET A 289 4.83 -5.70 -2.32
CA MET A 289 4.42 -7.10 -2.50
C MET A 289 4.76 -7.97 -1.27
N TYR A 290 5.86 -7.71 -0.58
CA TYR A 290 6.22 -8.44 0.63
C TYR A 290 7.06 -7.61 1.63
N GLY A 291 6.87 -7.94 2.91
CA GLY A 291 7.50 -7.35 4.07
C GLY A 291 6.87 -7.90 5.35
N GLN A 292 7.52 -7.67 6.51
CA GLN A 292 6.96 -8.03 7.81
C GLN A 292 6.04 -6.91 8.35
N GLY A 293 5.29 -7.18 9.41
CA GLY A 293 4.43 -6.18 10.06
C GLY A 293 3.39 -5.59 9.10
N LYS A 294 3.25 -4.26 9.09
CA LYS A 294 2.29 -3.54 8.23
C LYS A 294 2.75 -3.36 6.77
N THR A 295 4.00 -3.67 6.41
CA THR A 295 4.57 -3.32 5.09
C THR A 295 3.82 -3.93 3.89
N ARG A 296 3.45 -5.22 3.93
CA ARG A 296 2.79 -5.88 2.80
C ARG A 296 1.42 -5.25 2.52
N GLY A 297 1.22 -4.85 1.27
CA GLY A 297 0.01 -4.20 0.76
C GLY A 297 0.07 -2.67 0.71
N GLN A 298 1.03 -2.04 1.40
CA GLN A 298 1.14 -0.57 1.40
C GLN A 298 1.47 -0.02 0.01
N ILE A 299 0.90 1.15 -0.31
CA ILE A 299 1.15 1.92 -1.52
C ILE A 299 1.79 3.27 -1.19
N THR A 300 2.61 3.76 -2.11
CA THR A 300 3.22 5.09 -2.08
C THR A 300 3.40 5.62 -3.51
N GLU A 301 3.77 6.88 -3.65
CA GLU A 301 3.99 7.56 -4.93
C GLU A 301 5.39 8.14 -5.01
N LEU A 302 6.08 7.93 -6.13
CA LEU A 302 7.40 8.52 -6.37
C LEU A 302 7.27 10.00 -6.76
N MET A 303 7.89 10.87 -5.97
CA MET A 303 8.08 12.31 -6.26
C MET A 303 9.49 12.60 -6.80
N ILE A 304 10.17 11.55 -7.27
CA ILE A 304 11.53 11.55 -7.84
C ILE A 304 11.66 10.38 -8.83
N GLU A 305 12.61 10.43 -9.76
CA GLU A 305 13.03 9.24 -10.49
C GLU A 305 13.77 8.28 -9.54
N ALA A 306 13.35 7.01 -9.48
CA ALA A 306 13.97 6.00 -8.63
C ALA A 306 13.92 4.59 -9.24
N ALA A 307 14.97 3.81 -8.97
CA ALA A 307 14.92 2.36 -9.13
C ALA A 307 14.26 1.69 -7.92
N THR A 308 13.84 0.44 -8.06
CA THR A 308 13.24 -0.33 -6.96
C THR A 308 13.95 -1.66 -6.72
N ASN A 309 13.67 -2.30 -5.59
CA ASN A 309 13.99 -3.71 -5.35
C ASN A 309 12.86 -4.64 -5.85
N GLN A 310 13.10 -5.95 -5.89
CA GLN A 310 12.09 -6.92 -6.38
C GLN A 310 10.92 -7.20 -5.39
N ALA A 311 10.84 -6.46 -4.27
CA ALA A 311 9.70 -6.47 -3.34
C ALA A 311 8.63 -5.43 -3.68
N CYS A 312 8.91 -4.55 -4.64
CA CYS A 312 8.06 -3.47 -5.08
C CYS A 312 7.42 -3.80 -6.44
N ALA A 313 6.08 -3.81 -6.50
CA ALA A 313 5.37 -3.69 -7.77
C ALA A 313 5.30 -2.21 -8.13
N ALA A 314 5.92 -1.84 -9.26
CA ALA A 314 5.95 -0.46 -9.73
C ALA A 314 4.93 -0.28 -10.85
N ILE A 315 3.90 0.51 -10.59
CA ILE A 315 2.71 0.73 -11.41
C ILE A 315 2.84 2.12 -12.04
N ARG A 316 3.23 2.17 -13.32
CA ARG A 316 3.19 3.41 -14.11
C ARG A 316 1.91 3.42 -14.94
N LEU A 317 0.98 4.33 -14.64
CA LEU A 317 -0.25 4.50 -15.42
C LEU A 317 0.07 5.03 -16.83
N ILE A 318 -0.87 4.83 -17.75
CA ILE A 318 -0.70 5.18 -19.16
C ILE A 318 -1.36 6.52 -19.48
N ASP A 319 -2.49 6.84 -18.85
CA ASP A 319 -3.00 8.21 -18.83
C ASP A 319 -2.18 9.05 -17.83
N PRO A 320 -1.72 10.26 -18.21
CA PRO A 320 -0.89 11.10 -17.35
C PRO A 320 -1.69 11.93 -16.33
N ASP A 321 -3.03 11.92 -16.37
CA ASP A 321 -3.86 12.73 -15.47
C ASP A 321 -3.58 12.45 -13.98
N GLU A 322 -3.44 13.53 -13.21
CA GLU A 322 -3.04 13.46 -11.81
C GLU A 322 -4.15 12.89 -10.91
N CYS A 323 -5.40 13.26 -11.14
CA CYS A 323 -6.54 12.72 -10.42
C CYS A 323 -6.85 11.27 -10.83
N HIS A 324 -6.57 10.86 -12.07
CA HIS A 324 -6.58 9.44 -12.43
C HIS A 324 -5.59 8.63 -11.59
N ARG A 325 -4.36 9.15 -11.43
CA ARG A 325 -3.33 8.54 -10.59
C ARG A 325 -3.69 8.52 -9.11
N GLN A 326 -4.19 9.63 -8.58
CA GLN A 326 -4.65 9.74 -7.20
C GLN A 326 -5.85 8.83 -6.93
N TYR A 327 -6.79 8.67 -7.88
CA TYR A 327 -7.90 7.73 -7.75
C TYR A 327 -7.43 6.26 -7.68
N VAL A 328 -6.49 5.85 -8.54
CA VAL A 328 -5.91 4.50 -8.48
C VAL A 328 -5.16 4.27 -7.16
N LYS A 329 -4.45 5.28 -6.65
CA LYS A 329 -3.76 5.24 -5.35
C LYS A 329 -4.76 5.07 -4.18
N LEU A 330 -5.78 5.92 -4.14
CA LEU A 330 -6.91 5.89 -3.20
C LEU A 330 -7.62 4.53 -3.20
N PHE A 331 -7.82 3.92 -4.37
CA PHE A 331 -8.37 2.57 -4.48
C PHE A 331 -7.47 1.51 -3.80
N PHE A 332 -6.15 1.58 -3.96
CA PHE A 332 -5.21 0.70 -3.26
C PHE A 332 -5.14 0.95 -1.75
N GLU A 333 -5.28 2.20 -1.32
CA GLU A 333 -5.38 2.56 0.10
C GLU A 333 -6.67 1.98 0.72
N LYS A 334 -7.78 1.97 -0.04
CA LYS A 334 -9.04 1.30 0.33
C LYS A 334 -8.85 -0.21 0.50
N ILE A 335 -8.30 -0.91 -0.50
CA ILE A 335 -8.19 -2.38 -0.48
C ILE A 335 -6.93 -2.89 0.25
N TYR A 336 -6.24 -2.03 1.01
CA TYR A 336 -5.00 -2.38 1.71
C TYR A 336 -5.15 -3.63 2.59
N ASP A 337 -6.19 -3.70 3.42
CA ASP A 337 -6.40 -4.84 4.32
C ASP A 337 -6.88 -6.10 3.56
N GLU A 338 -7.71 -5.95 2.51
CA GLU A 338 -8.10 -7.07 1.63
C GLU A 338 -6.89 -7.70 0.92
N ILE A 339 -6.05 -6.88 0.28
CA ILE A 339 -4.78 -7.29 -0.35
C ILE A 339 -3.85 -7.97 0.66
N ARG A 340 -3.85 -7.48 1.89
CA ARG A 340 -3.01 -7.97 2.98
C ARG A 340 -3.49 -9.32 3.52
N GLU A 341 -4.80 -9.53 3.66
CA GLU A 341 -5.40 -10.79 4.12
C GLU A 341 -5.39 -11.87 3.04
N LEU A 342 -5.60 -11.52 1.76
CA LEU A 342 -5.47 -12.42 0.60
C LEU A 342 -4.06 -13.01 0.42
N ALA A 343 -3.10 -12.67 1.29
CA ALA A 343 -1.76 -13.21 1.36
C ALA A 343 -1.43 -13.87 2.73
N ALA A 344 -2.43 -14.11 3.58
CA ALA A 344 -2.30 -14.82 4.86
C ALA A 344 -2.94 -16.21 4.78
N GLY A 345 -2.11 -17.26 4.75
CA GLY A 345 -2.56 -18.65 4.72
C GLY A 345 -1.42 -19.63 4.99
N GLY A 346 -1.73 -20.80 5.55
CA GLY A 346 -0.73 -21.77 6.04
C GLY A 346 0.24 -22.31 4.97
N ALA A 347 -0.19 -22.30 3.70
CA ALA A 347 0.68 -22.42 2.52
C ALA A 347 0.64 -21.09 1.76
N GLN A 348 1.57 -20.17 2.08
CA GLN A 348 1.45 -18.73 1.80
C GLN A 348 1.11 -18.37 0.33
N PRO A 349 -0.09 -17.83 0.05
CA PRO A 349 -0.42 -17.27 -1.26
C PRO A 349 0.05 -15.80 -1.34
N ASN A 350 1.35 -15.57 -1.15
CA ASN A 350 1.94 -14.22 -1.04
C ASN A 350 1.49 -13.27 -2.16
N LEU A 351 1.29 -11.99 -1.81
CA LEU A 351 1.08 -10.92 -2.78
C LEU A 351 2.28 -10.87 -3.73
N ASN A 352 2.00 -10.77 -5.02
CA ASN A 352 2.98 -10.94 -6.09
C ASN A 352 2.55 -10.15 -7.32
N LEU A 353 3.45 -10.06 -8.31
CA LEU A 353 3.27 -9.18 -9.47
C LEU A 353 2.04 -9.56 -10.33
N SER A 354 1.65 -10.83 -10.39
CA SER A 354 0.43 -11.26 -11.09
C SER A 354 -0.82 -10.79 -10.35
N LYS A 355 -0.91 -11.03 -9.03
CA LYS A 355 -2.03 -10.53 -8.21
C LYS A 355 -2.23 -9.01 -8.31
N VAL A 356 -1.14 -8.24 -8.38
CA VAL A 356 -1.21 -6.77 -8.58
C VAL A 356 -1.71 -6.42 -9.99
N LYS A 357 -1.28 -7.14 -11.03
CA LYS A 357 -1.78 -6.98 -12.42
C LYS A 357 -3.26 -7.35 -12.58
N GLU A 358 -3.69 -8.38 -11.86
CA GLU A 358 -5.04 -8.96 -11.86
C GLU A 358 -6.01 -8.20 -10.95
N THR A 359 -5.54 -7.19 -10.21
CA THR A 359 -6.38 -6.34 -9.35
C THR A 359 -7.41 -5.58 -10.21
N VAL A 360 -8.70 -5.84 -9.99
CA VAL A 360 -9.81 -5.20 -10.71
C VAL A 360 -10.17 -3.89 -10.02
N ILE A 361 -10.22 -2.80 -10.79
CA ILE A 361 -10.56 -1.45 -10.34
C ILE A 361 -11.94 -1.07 -10.88
N PRO A 362 -12.85 -0.54 -10.04
CA PRO A 362 -14.05 0.16 -10.49
C PRO A 362 -13.61 1.57 -10.95
N LEU A 363 -13.57 1.81 -12.26
CA LEU A 363 -13.08 3.05 -12.86
C LEU A 363 -14.26 4.02 -13.15
N PRO A 364 -14.30 5.22 -12.53
CA PRO A 364 -15.29 6.25 -12.82
C PRO A 364 -14.99 7.00 -14.14
N PRO A 365 -15.96 7.78 -14.67
CA PRO A 365 -15.68 8.89 -15.57
C PRO A 365 -14.50 9.76 -15.10
N LEU A 366 -13.67 10.29 -16.00
CA LEU A 366 -12.52 11.11 -15.59
C LEU A 366 -12.92 12.36 -14.78
N PRO A 367 -13.98 13.11 -15.15
CA PRO A 367 -14.43 14.24 -14.32
C PRO A 367 -14.95 13.79 -12.94
N GLU A 368 -15.49 12.58 -12.81
CA GLU A 368 -15.88 12.04 -11.51
C GLU A 368 -14.66 11.63 -10.67
N GLN A 369 -13.59 11.10 -11.27
CA GLN A 369 -12.31 10.86 -10.57
C GLN A 369 -11.76 12.15 -9.96
N HIS A 370 -11.78 13.27 -10.70
CA HIS A 370 -11.42 14.60 -10.19
C HIS A 370 -12.29 15.02 -8.99
N ARG A 371 -13.62 14.84 -9.07
CA ARG A 371 -14.55 15.13 -7.96
C ARG A 371 -14.30 14.24 -6.73
N ILE A 372 -14.07 12.94 -6.94
CA ILE A 372 -13.81 11.96 -5.87
C ILE A 372 -12.53 12.31 -5.12
N VAL A 373 -11.41 12.49 -5.83
CA VAL A 373 -10.10 12.78 -5.23
C VAL A 373 -10.17 14.08 -4.43
N THR A 374 -10.65 15.16 -5.04
CA THR A 374 -10.83 16.47 -4.37
C THR A 374 -11.64 16.33 -3.07
N LYS A 375 -12.70 15.52 -3.07
CA LYS A 375 -13.57 15.36 -1.89
C LYS A 375 -12.97 14.42 -0.83
N VAL A 376 -12.21 13.41 -1.22
CA VAL A 376 -11.47 12.56 -0.27
C VAL A 376 -10.36 13.37 0.40
N ASP A 377 -9.58 14.16 -0.35
CA ASP A 377 -8.51 14.99 0.24
C ASP A 377 -9.03 16.02 1.23
N GLU A 378 -10.16 16.69 0.91
CA GLU A 378 -10.87 17.60 1.83
C GLU A 378 -11.26 16.89 3.14
N LEU A 379 -11.92 15.73 3.04
CA LEU A 379 -12.44 15.01 4.20
C LEU A 379 -11.35 14.30 5.00
N MET A 380 -10.30 13.80 4.35
CA MET A 380 -9.12 13.22 5.02
C MET A 380 -8.38 14.28 5.82
N THR A 381 -8.19 15.47 5.25
CA THR A 381 -7.60 16.63 5.93
C THR A 381 -8.39 17.00 7.19
N LEU A 382 -9.73 17.05 7.09
CA LEU A 382 -10.60 17.29 8.25
C LEU A 382 -10.51 16.17 9.30
N CYS A 383 -10.43 14.90 8.88
CA CYS A 383 -10.24 13.77 9.78
C CYS A 383 -8.88 13.82 10.51
N ASP A 384 -7.78 14.20 9.85
CA ASP A 384 -6.47 14.35 10.50
C ASP A 384 -6.43 15.53 11.47
N GLN A 385 -7.11 16.64 11.15
CA GLN A 385 -7.30 17.75 12.09
C GLN A 385 -8.05 17.29 13.34
N LEU A 386 -9.17 16.59 13.19
CA LEU A 386 -9.93 16.02 14.33
C LEU A 386 -9.10 15.03 15.13
N LYS A 387 -8.38 14.11 14.48
CA LYS A 387 -7.52 13.13 15.15
C LYS A 387 -6.46 13.85 15.99
N SER A 388 -5.78 14.84 15.41
CA SER A 388 -4.79 15.65 16.12
C SER A 388 -5.39 16.38 17.32
N THR A 389 -6.60 16.94 17.21
CA THR A 389 -7.31 17.56 18.35
C THR A 389 -7.63 16.54 19.45
N ILE A 390 -8.11 15.35 19.10
CA ILE A 390 -8.40 14.25 20.05
C ILE A 390 -7.14 13.81 20.78
N THR A 391 -6.04 13.56 20.04
CA THR A 391 -4.74 13.19 20.62
C THR A 391 -4.22 14.27 21.58
N GLN A 392 -4.31 15.54 21.20
CA GLN A 392 -3.88 16.67 22.05
C GLN A 392 -4.72 16.80 23.32
N ALA A 393 -6.05 16.68 23.22
CA ALA A 393 -6.97 16.73 24.36
C ALA A 393 -6.69 15.58 25.35
N SER A 394 -6.51 14.36 24.84
CA SER A 394 -6.15 13.18 25.65
C SER A 394 -4.81 13.35 26.37
N GLN A 395 -3.77 13.85 25.67
CA GLN A 395 -2.48 14.15 26.30
C GLN A 395 -2.55 15.24 27.37
N LEU A 396 -3.40 16.26 27.20
CA LEU A 396 -3.61 17.32 28.19
C LEU A 396 -4.38 16.79 29.40
N GLN A 397 -5.44 16.01 29.18
CA GLN A 397 -6.22 15.36 30.24
C GLN A 397 -5.33 14.45 31.11
N LYS A 398 -4.44 13.65 30.48
CA LYS A 398 -3.48 12.83 31.21
C LYS A 398 -2.53 13.68 32.07
N LYS A 399 -1.89 14.70 31.50
CA LYS A 399 -0.96 15.58 32.25
C LYS A 399 -1.65 16.27 33.43
N LEU A 400 -2.92 16.65 33.29
CA LEU A 400 -3.70 17.23 34.37
C LEU A 400 -4.02 16.21 35.47
N ALA A 401 -4.38 14.97 35.10
CA ALA A 401 -4.62 13.89 36.04
C ALA A 401 -3.33 13.53 36.81
N ASP A 402 -2.21 13.35 36.11
CA ASP A 402 -0.88 13.09 36.69
C ASP A 402 -0.53 14.19 37.72
N ALA A 403 -0.67 15.47 37.35
CA ALA A 403 -0.35 16.61 38.22
C ALA A 403 -1.30 16.75 39.44
N VAL A 404 -2.59 16.44 39.30
CA VAL A 404 -3.56 16.44 40.42
C VAL A 404 -3.24 15.31 41.39
N VAL A 405 -2.82 14.13 40.91
CA VAL A 405 -2.38 13.02 41.74
C VAL A 405 -1.07 13.36 42.47
N GLU A 406 -0.08 13.94 41.79
CA GLU A 406 1.15 14.44 42.43
C GLU A 406 0.86 15.47 43.52
N GLN A 407 -0.05 16.42 43.27
CA GLN A 407 -0.44 17.43 44.26
C GLN A 407 -1.15 16.80 45.48
N ALA A 408 -2.00 15.79 45.28
CA ALA A 408 -2.71 15.09 46.36
C ALA A 408 -1.83 14.10 47.15
N ILE A 409 -0.68 13.69 46.60
CA ILE A 409 0.34 12.89 47.32
C ILE A 409 1.32 13.80 48.09
N ALA A 410 1.48 15.06 47.66
CA ALA A 410 2.35 16.05 48.28
C ALA A 410 1.69 16.87 49.43
N SER A 411 0.41 16.63 49.72
CA SER A 411 -0.41 17.33 50.72
C SER A 411 -0.72 16.50 51.96
#